data_AF-A0A4Q3CBN6-F1
#
_entry.id   AF-A0A4Q3CBN6-F1
#
_cell.length_a   1.000
_cell.length_b   1.000
_cell.length_c   1.000
_cell.angle_alpha   90.00
_cell.angle_beta   90.00
_cell.angle_gamma   90.00
#
_symmetry.space_group_name_H-M   'P 1'
#
loop_
_entity.id
_entity.type
_entity.pdbx_description
1 polymer ?
#
loop_
_entity_poly.entity_id
_entity_poly.type
_entity_poly.pdbx_seq_one_letter_code
_entity_poly.pdbx_strand_id
1 'polypeptide(L)'
;GTNDWWSGLPVGTIDDYTKNTGTGTTSGAYRKIINKIRSLNASAKIVLITPMQRNDFVYIGDSHNNAYGSYKPKNGRSLEDFVNAVAAIGKYEKIPVVDLYHNKELSIENLVKFKRLKDPATGAYKNYKYPTSATIPFNPSTDEYPYPAAAMNMTHDGLHPSDKGNAMIAKSIVKIFKTLGF
;
A
#
# COMPACT_ATOMS: atom_id res chain seq x y z
N GLY A 1 7.67 -1.85 1.00
CA GLY A 1 6.63 -2.67 0.35
C GLY A 1 5.93 -1.95 -0.80
N THR A 2 5.03 -1.01 -0.52
CA THR A 2 4.18 -0.38 -1.59
C THR A 2 4.98 0.37 -2.66
N ASN A 3 6.10 1.00 -2.29
CA ASN A 3 6.98 1.68 -3.24
C ASN A 3 7.87 0.69 -4.00
N ASP A 4 8.37 -0.36 -3.34
CA ASP A 4 9.09 -1.46 -4.00
C ASP A 4 8.23 -2.08 -5.11
N TRP A 5 6.93 -2.29 -4.85
CA TRP A 5 5.95 -2.71 -5.85
C TRP A 5 5.84 -1.70 -7.01
N TRP A 6 5.61 -0.41 -6.71
CA TRP A 6 5.43 0.60 -7.75
C TRP A 6 6.69 0.83 -8.59
N SER A 7 7.86 0.72 -7.97
CA SER A 7 9.18 0.77 -8.63
C SER A 7 9.53 -0.52 -9.37
N GLY A 8 8.72 -1.59 -9.22
CA GLY A 8 8.93 -2.86 -9.91
C GLY A 8 10.14 -3.65 -9.39
N LEU A 9 10.52 -3.46 -8.13
CA LEU A 9 11.62 -4.20 -7.52
C LEU A 9 11.28 -5.69 -7.39
N PRO A 10 12.27 -6.59 -7.46
CA PRO A 10 12.05 -8.00 -7.18
C PRO A 10 11.57 -8.20 -5.74
N VAL A 11 10.50 -8.98 -5.57
CA VAL A 11 10.02 -9.40 -4.24
C VAL A 11 11.06 -10.30 -3.56
N GLY A 12 11.61 -11.24 -4.33
CA GLY A 12 12.46 -12.31 -3.82
C GLY A 12 11.65 -13.43 -3.16
N THR A 13 12.34 -14.30 -2.44
CA THR A 13 11.78 -15.46 -1.77
C THR A 13 12.18 -15.47 -0.29
N ILE A 14 11.67 -16.43 0.49
CA ILE A 14 12.12 -16.62 1.87
C ILE A 14 13.61 -17.02 1.94
N ASP A 15 14.18 -17.58 0.87
CA ASP A 15 15.61 -17.90 0.80
C ASP A 15 16.48 -16.64 0.78
N ASP A 16 16.04 -15.58 0.10
CA ASP A 16 16.77 -14.31 0.11
C ASP A 16 16.87 -13.72 1.53
N TYR A 17 15.81 -13.92 2.31
CA TYR A 17 15.78 -13.55 3.72
C TYR A 17 16.71 -14.43 4.57
N THR A 18 16.54 -15.75 4.50
CA THR A 18 17.23 -16.71 5.39
C THR A 18 18.71 -16.88 5.07
N LYS A 19 19.08 -16.87 3.77
CA LYS A 19 20.45 -17.07 3.29
C LYS A 19 21.24 -15.76 3.15
N ASN A 20 20.66 -14.60 3.45
CA ASN A 20 21.33 -13.30 3.45
C ASN A 20 21.97 -12.97 2.08
N THR A 21 21.18 -13.07 1.00
CA THR A 21 21.64 -12.88 -0.40
C THR A 21 21.88 -11.42 -0.79
N GLY A 22 21.72 -10.47 0.14
CA GLY A 22 21.88 -9.03 -0.10
C GLY A 22 20.56 -8.28 -0.07
N THR A 23 20.52 -7.07 -0.64
CA THR A 23 19.34 -6.19 -0.66
C THR A 23 18.70 -6.04 -2.04
N GLY A 24 19.05 -6.92 -2.99
CA GLY A 24 18.50 -6.91 -4.35
C GLY A 24 17.03 -7.32 -4.44
N THR A 25 16.45 -7.80 -3.35
CA THR A 25 15.04 -8.19 -3.24
C THR A 25 14.40 -7.58 -2.00
N THR A 26 13.07 -7.46 -2.00
CA THR A 26 12.32 -7.01 -0.81
C THR A 26 12.60 -7.93 0.39
N SER A 27 12.57 -9.25 0.19
CA SER A 27 12.88 -10.22 1.26
C SER A 27 14.29 -10.05 1.83
N GLY A 28 15.30 -9.85 0.96
CA GLY A 28 16.67 -9.60 1.39
C GLY A 28 16.84 -8.26 2.13
N ALA A 29 16.11 -7.22 1.71
CA ALA A 29 16.09 -5.94 2.43
C ALA A 29 15.50 -6.08 3.84
N TYR A 30 14.41 -6.82 4.01
CA TYR A 30 13.84 -7.09 5.34
C TYR A 30 14.82 -7.81 6.26
N ARG A 31 15.66 -8.72 5.75
CA ARG A 31 16.73 -9.37 6.54
C ARG A 31 17.68 -8.34 7.14
N LYS A 32 18.13 -7.34 6.37
CA LYS A 32 19.02 -6.28 6.88
C LYS A 32 18.32 -5.41 7.92
N ILE A 33 17.06 -5.05 7.70
CA ILE A 33 16.27 -4.24 8.63
C ILE A 33 16.09 -4.96 9.98
N ILE A 34 15.60 -6.20 9.96
CA ILE A 34 15.35 -6.98 11.18
C ILE A 34 16.66 -7.24 11.95
N ASN A 35 17.76 -7.53 11.23
CA ASN A 35 19.07 -7.67 11.86
C ASN A 35 19.53 -6.39 12.54
N LYS A 36 19.30 -5.23 11.89
CA LYS A 36 19.67 -3.94 12.47
C LYS A 36 18.84 -3.63 13.71
N ILE A 37 17.54 -3.92 13.72
CA ILE A 37 16.70 -3.74 14.91
C ILE A 37 17.21 -4.61 16.06
N ARG A 38 17.47 -5.90 15.82
CA ARG A 38 17.98 -6.83 16.84
C ARG A 38 19.37 -6.48 17.34
N SER A 39 20.24 -5.90 16.50
CA SER A 39 21.56 -5.46 16.96
C SER A 39 21.51 -4.18 17.80
N LEU A 40 20.47 -3.36 17.65
CA LEU A 40 20.22 -2.20 18.50
C LEU A 40 19.62 -2.59 19.85
N ASN A 41 18.67 -3.54 19.85
CA ASN A 41 18.09 -4.10 21.06
C ASN A 41 17.57 -5.51 20.79
N ALA A 42 18.28 -6.51 21.31
CA ALA A 42 17.94 -7.93 21.12
C ALA A 42 16.60 -8.32 21.79
N SER A 43 16.14 -7.54 22.77
CA SER A 43 14.87 -7.76 23.49
C SER A 43 13.71 -6.92 22.96
N ALA A 44 13.93 -6.09 21.92
CA ALA A 44 12.87 -5.30 21.33
C ALA A 44 11.79 -6.18 20.70
N LYS A 45 10.52 -5.87 20.98
CA LYS A 45 9.38 -6.48 20.28
C LYS A 45 9.27 -5.86 18.90
N ILE A 46 9.16 -6.70 17.87
CA ILE A 46 9.03 -6.28 16.47
C ILE A 46 7.59 -6.57 16.03
N VAL A 47 7.03 -5.70 15.20
CA VAL A 47 5.77 -5.92 14.49
C VAL A 47 6.02 -5.59 13.02
N LEU A 48 5.59 -6.46 12.11
CA LEU A 48 5.59 -6.15 10.67
C LEU A 48 4.21 -5.68 10.26
N ILE A 49 4.14 -4.84 9.24
CA ILE A 49 2.88 -4.33 8.69
C ILE A 49 2.90 -4.58 7.18
N THR A 50 1.88 -5.25 6.65
CA THR A 50 1.78 -5.49 5.20
C THR A 50 1.39 -4.18 4.48
N PRO A 51 1.78 -4.00 3.20
CA PRO A 51 1.24 -2.90 2.40
C PRO A 51 -0.30 -2.93 2.41
N MET A 52 -0.93 -1.78 2.64
CA MET A 52 -2.36 -1.60 2.37
C MET A 52 -2.61 -1.69 0.86
N GLN A 53 -3.80 -2.15 0.45
CA GLN A 53 -4.25 -1.96 -0.93
C GLN A 53 -4.19 -0.48 -1.31
N ARG A 54 -4.07 -0.18 -2.61
CA ARG A 54 -4.05 1.19 -3.13
C ARG A 54 -4.94 1.31 -4.36
N ASN A 55 -5.67 2.40 -4.47
CA ASN A 55 -6.39 2.75 -5.68
C ASN A 55 -5.45 3.57 -6.59
N ASP A 56 -5.99 4.11 -7.66
CA ASP A 56 -5.28 5.12 -8.45
C ASP A 56 -4.79 6.24 -7.54
N PHE A 57 -3.50 6.54 -7.62
CA PHE A 57 -2.85 7.58 -6.86
C PHE A 57 -2.60 8.78 -7.77
N VAL A 58 -2.94 9.98 -7.29
CA VAL A 58 -2.53 11.23 -7.93
C VAL A 58 -2.00 12.17 -6.86
N TYR A 59 -0.74 12.55 -6.96
CA TYR A 59 -0.10 13.41 -5.99
C TYR A 59 -0.71 14.83 -6.01
N ILE A 60 -1.05 15.35 -4.84
CA ILE A 60 -1.69 16.66 -4.69
C ILE A 60 -0.78 17.83 -5.08
N GLY A 61 0.54 17.68 -4.93
CA GLY A 61 1.52 18.72 -5.28
C GLY A 61 1.93 18.75 -6.75
N ASP A 62 1.71 17.66 -7.48
CA ASP A 62 1.95 17.55 -8.93
C ASP A 62 1.23 16.33 -9.49
N SER A 63 0.19 16.54 -10.30
CA SER A 63 -0.61 15.45 -10.87
C SER A 63 0.14 14.58 -11.88
N HIS A 64 1.30 15.02 -12.40
CA HIS A 64 2.14 14.17 -13.26
C HIS A 64 2.76 13.02 -12.48
N ASN A 65 2.92 13.17 -11.16
CA ASN A 65 3.22 12.06 -10.27
C ASN A 65 1.93 11.31 -9.92
N ASN A 66 1.60 10.32 -10.74
CA ASN A 66 0.46 9.45 -10.55
C ASN A 66 0.82 7.97 -10.76
N ALA A 67 -0.04 7.09 -10.25
CA ALA A 67 0.12 5.65 -10.34
C ALA A 67 -1.24 4.96 -10.43
N TYR A 68 -1.32 3.83 -11.13
CA TYR A 68 -2.52 3.00 -11.08
C TYR A 68 -2.59 2.21 -9.77
N GLY A 69 -3.80 1.79 -9.40
CA GLY A 69 -4.04 1.01 -8.19
C GLY A 69 -3.52 -0.43 -8.23
N SER A 70 -3.52 -1.10 -7.09
CA SER A 70 -3.07 -2.49 -6.92
C SER A 70 -3.98 -3.54 -7.55
N TYR A 71 -5.09 -3.12 -8.19
CA TYR A 71 -5.93 -3.97 -9.02
C TYR A 71 -5.23 -4.46 -10.31
N LYS A 72 -4.06 -3.88 -10.65
CA LYS A 72 -3.26 -4.25 -11.81
C LYS A 72 -1.84 -4.62 -11.39
N PRO A 73 -1.21 -5.64 -11.99
CA PRO A 73 0.19 -5.94 -11.72
C PRO A 73 1.12 -4.82 -12.23
N LYS A 74 2.19 -4.56 -11.48
CA LYS A 74 3.31 -3.69 -11.87
C LYS A 74 4.52 -4.57 -12.15
N ASN A 75 5.13 -4.40 -13.32
CA ASN A 75 6.28 -5.21 -13.77
C ASN A 75 6.05 -6.73 -13.58
N GLY A 76 4.84 -7.19 -13.93
CA GLY A 76 4.43 -8.59 -13.84
C GLY A 76 4.11 -9.09 -12.43
N ARG A 77 4.05 -8.23 -11.41
CA ARG A 77 3.85 -8.60 -10.00
C ARG A 77 2.67 -7.88 -9.38
N SER A 78 1.93 -8.60 -8.54
CA SER A 78 0.86 -8.03 -7.74
C SER A 78 1.43 -7.29 -6.52
N LEU A 79 0.67 -6.39 -5.91
CA LEU A 79 1.05 -5.85 -4.60
C LEU A 79 0.99 -6.95 -3.52
N GLU A 80 0.10 -7.94 -3.70
CA GLU A 80 -0.06 -9.09 -2.83
C GLU A 80 1.20 -9.97 -2.76
N ASP A 81 2.02 -10.01 -3.81
CA ASP A 81 3.30 -10.73 -3.77
C ASP A 81 4.22 -10.18 -2.66
N PHE A 82 4.20 -8.85 -2.47
CA PHE A 82 4.95 -8.18 -1.40
C PHE A 82 4.31 -8.42 -0.03
N VAL A 83 2.98 -8.49 0.04
CA VAL A 83 2.23 -8.84 1.27
C VAL A 83 2.59 -10.24 1.73
N ASN A 84 2.61 -11.19 0.80
CA ASN A 84 2.96 -12.59 1.05
C ASN A 84 4.42 -12.74 1.50
N ALA A 85 5.35 -11.94 0.96
CA ALA A 85 6.73 -11.92 1.44
C ALA A 85 6.81 -11.45 2.91
N VAL A 86 6.12 -10.37 3.28
CA VAL A 86 6.07 -9.88 4.67
C VAL A 86 5.45 -10.92 5.60
N ALA A 87 4.35 -11.56 5.18
CA ALA A 87 3.70 -12.62 5.95
C ALA A 87 4.61 -13.85 6.14
N ALA A 88 5.34 -14.27 5.10
CA ALA A 88 6.28 -15.38 5.16
C ALA A 88 7.44 -15.10 6.14
N ILE A 89 7.97 -13.87 6.12
CA ILE A 89 9.03 -13.44 7.05
C ILE A 89 8.50 -13.40 8.48
N GLY A 90 7.31 -12.82 8.71
CA GLY A 90 6.67 -12.79 10.03
C GLY A 90 6.45 -14.20 10.58
N LYS A 91 5.96 -15.13 9.75
CA LYS A 91 5.80 -16.54 10.12
C LYS A 91 7.13 -17.21 10.46
N TYR A 92 8.17 -17.01 9.65
CA TYR A 92 9.50 -17.60 9.89
C TYR A 92 10.12 -17.09 11.19
N GLU A 93 10.08 -15.78 11.43
CA GLU A 93 10.67 -15.14 12.61
C GLU A 93 9.79 -15.21 13.87
N LYS A 94 8.57 -15.75 13.77
CA LYS A 94 7.53 -15.67 14.81
C LYS A 94 7.25 -14.22 15.24
N ILE A 95 7.33 -13.29 14.30
CA ILE A 95 7.00 -11.87 14.49
C ILE A 95 5.54 -11.66 14.09
N PRO A 96 4.70 -11.02 14.93
CA PRO A 96 3.33 -10.72 14.56
C PRO A 96 3.26 -9.74 13.40
N VAL A 97 2.26 -9.96 12.53
CA VAL A 97 2.03 -9.17 11.32
C VAL A 97 0.66 -8.49 11.41
N VAL A 98 0.65 -7.17 11.24
CA VAL A 98 -0.57 -6.40 10.99
C VAL A 98 -0.87 -6.49 9.50
N ASP A 99 -1.90 -7.26 9.14
CA ASP A 99 -2.30 -7.43 7.75
C ASP A 99 -3.30 -6.36 7.31
N LEU A 100 -2.78 -5.30 6.69
CA LEU A 100 -3.60 -4.21 6.17
C LEU A 100 -4.19 -4.55 4.79
N TYR A 101 -3.50 -5.37 4.00
CA TYR A 101 -3.94 -5.72 2.65
C TYR A 101 -5.29 -6.44 2.65
N HIS A 102 -5.46 -7.39 3.56
CA HIS A 102 -6.69 -8.19 3.69
C HIS A 102 -7.73 -7.58 4.65
N ASN A 103 -7.52 -6.34 5.10
CA ASN A 103 -8.49 -5.65 5.94
C ASN A 103 -9.66 -5.13 5.09
N LYS A 104 -10.87 -5.65 5.33
CA LYS A 104 -12.09 -5.30 4.57
C LYS A 104 -12.44 -3.82 4.59
N GLU A 105 -12.15 -3.12 5.70
CA GLU A 105 -12.39 -1.68 5.81
C GLU A 105 -11.41 -0.88 4.95
N LEU A 106 -10.23 -1.45 4.66
CA LEU A 106 -9.19 -0.86 3.82
C LEU A 106 -9.16 -1.47 2.40
N SER A 107 -10.26 -2.10 1.97
CA SER A 107 -10.39 -2.62 0.61
C SER A 107 -10.36 -1.49 -0.43
N ILE A 108 -9.97 -1.82 -1.66
CA ILE A 108 -9.76 -0.83 -2.72
C ILE A 108 -10.99 0.04 -3.03
N GLU A 109 -12.19 -0.50 -2.86
CA GLU A 109 -13.48 0.19 -3.02
C GLU A 109 -13.69 1.29 -1.97
N ASN A 110 -13.05 1.17 -0.82
CA ASN A 110 -13.20 2.07 0.32
C ASN A 110 -12.11 3.16 0.38
N LEU A 111 -11.12 3.14 -0.52
CA LEU A 111 -9.99 4.06 -0.45
C LEU A 111 -10.38 5.50 -0.82
N VAL A 112 -11.18 5.68 -1.86
CA VAL A 112 -11.73 6.97 -2.28
C VAL A 112 -13.22 6.81 -2.61
N LYS A 113 -14.03 7.83 -2.40
CA LYS A 113 -15.45 7.81 -2.74
C LYS A 113 -15.67 7.83 -4.25
N PHE A 114 -14.82 8.56 -4.97
CA PHE A 114 -14.83 8.68 -6.42
C PHE A 114 -13.49 9.24 -6.93
N LYS A 115 -13.26 9.11 -8.23
CA LYS A 115 -12.26 9.87 -9.01
C LYS A 115 -13.03 10.79 -9.95
N ARG A 116 -12.80 12.10 -9.87
CA ARG A 116 -13.46 13.10 -10.71
C ARG A 116 -12.70 13.20 -12.04
N LEU A 117 -13.35 12.81 -13.13
CA LEU A 117 -12.72 12.68 -14.44
C LEU A 117 -13.62 13.28 -15.53
N LYS A 118 -13.04 13.66 -16.66
CA LYS A 118 -13.82 14.04 -17.83
C LYS A 118 -14.45 12.79 -18.45
N ASP A 119 -15.74 12.88 -18.73
CA ASP A 119 -16.45 11.89 -19.52
C ASP A 119 -15.88 11.90 -20.96
N PRO A 120 -15.39 10.77 -21.49
CA PRO A 120 -14.73 10.74 -22.81
C PRO A 120 -15.63 11.14 -23.99
N ALA A 121 -16.96 11.02 -23.86
CA ALA A 121 -17.89 11.36 -24.92
C ALA A 121 -18.29 12.84 -24.92
N THR A 122 -18.31 13.48 -23.74
CA THR A 122 -18.85 14.84 -23.59
C THR A 122 -17.82 15.87 -23.12
N GLY A 123 -16.68 15.44 -22.60
CA GLY A 123 -15.67 16.30 -21.97
C GLY A 123 -16.08 16.86 -20.60
N ALA A 124 -17.33 16.63 -20.16
CA ALA A 124 -17.83 17.13 -18.88
C ALA A 124 -17.29 16.32 -17.69
N TYR A 125 -17.01 16.97 -16.57
CA TYR A 125 -16.58 16.27 -15.36
C TYR A 125 -17.70 15.45 -14.74
N LYS A 126 -17.39 14.21 -14.36
CA LYS A 126 -18.25 13.31 -13.59
C LYS A 126 -17.46 12.62 -12.48
N ASN A 127 -18.17 12.24 -11.43
CA ASN A 127 -17.60 11.51 -10.29
C ASN A 127 -17.77 10.00 -10.52
N TYR A 128 -16.69 9.30 -10.82
CA TYR A 128 -16.71 7.86 -11.07
C TYR A 128 -16.24 7.10 -9.83
N LYS A 129 -17.00 6.10 -9.40
CA LYS A 129 -16.56 5.17 -8.34
C LYS A 129 -15.66 4.09 -8.93
N TYR A 130 -14.80 3.50 -8.11
CA TYR A 130 -14.15 2.23 -8.45
C TYR A 130 -15.23 1.12 -8.55
N PRO A 131 -15.15 0.18 -9.52
CA PRO A 131 -14.07 -0.03 -10.49
C PRO A 131 -14.17 0.83 -11.76
N THR A 132 -15.29 1.49 -12.01
CA THR A 132 -15.49 2.29 -13.23
C THR A 132 -14.43 3.38 -13.41
N SER A 133 -14.00 4.03 -12.33
CA SER A 133 -12.95 5.06 -12.41
C SER A 133 -11.62 4.54 -12.99
N ALA A 134 -11.30 3.25 -12.83
CA ALA A 134 -10.08 2.63 -13.35
C ALA A 134 -10.09 2.48 -14.89
N THR A 135 -11.26 2.62 -15.52
CA THR A 135 -11.43 2.48 -16.96
C THR A 135 -11.53 3.83 -17.68
N ILE A 136 -11.61 4.94 -16.95
CA ILE A 136 -11.76 6.29 -17.51
C ILE A 136 -10.38 6.97 -17.53
N PRO A 137 -9.97 7.55 -18.68
CA PRO A 137 -8.67 8.20 -18.79
C PRO A 137 -8.57 9.42 -17.86
N PHE A 138 -7.35 9.66 -17.38
CA PHE A 138 -6.97 10.86 -16.64
C PHE A 138 -5.77 11.48 -17.35
N ASN A 139 -5.86 12.76 -17.69
CA ASN A 139 -4.76 13.51 -18.30
C ASN A 139 -4.24 14.58 -17.32
N PRO A 140 -3.08 14.37 -16.68
CA PRO A 140 -2.57 15.30 -15.66
C PRO A 140 -2.21 16.69 -16.19
N SER A 141 -2.08 16.87 -17.50
CA SER A 141 -1.75 18.17 -18.12
C SER A 141 -3.00 19.00 -18.44
N THR A 142 -4.18 18.39 -18.52
CA THR A 142 -5.42 19.09 -18.93
C THR A 142 -6.61 18.86 -18.01
N ASP A 143 -6.54 17.89 -17.11
CA ASP A 143 -7.58 17.61 -16.13
C ASP A 143 -7.27 18.28 -14.79
N GLU A 144 -8.31 18.79 -14.14
CA GLU A 144 -8.25 19.15 -12.73
C GLU A 144 -7.85 17.97 -11.84
N TYR A 145 -7.30 18.29 -10.67
CA TYR A 145 -6.95 17.29 -9.66
C TYR A 145 -8.17 16.40 -9.33
N PRO A 146 -8.08 15.07 -9.48
CA PRO A 146 -9.26 14.21 -9.50
C PRO A 146 -9.79 13.82 -8.12
N TYR A 147 -9.09 14.20 -7.05
CA TYR A 147 -9.47 13.89 -5.65
C TYR A 147 -9.72 15.17 -4.83
N PRO A 148 -10.80 15.93 -5.11
CA PRO A 148 -11.19 17.03 -4.22
C PRO A 148 -11.50 16.49 -2.81
N ALA A 149 -11.60 17.36 -1.79
CA ALA A 149 -11.88 16.95 -0.41
C ALA A 149 -13.13 16.03 -0.28
N ALA A 150 -14.15 16.23 -1.12
CA ALA A 150 -15.34 15.39 -1.16
C ALA A 150 -15.07 13.92 -1.58
N ALA A 151 -13.97 13.65 -2.30
CA ALA A 151 -13.56 12.34 -2.75
C ALA A 151 -12.87 11.49 -1.67
N MET A 152 -12.39 12.11 -0.59
CA MET A 152 -11.64 11.41 0.47
C MET A 152 -12.52 10.34 1.16
N ASN A 153 -11.93 9.16 1.41
CA ASN A 153 -12.49 8.13 2.28
C ASN A 153 -11.40 7.55 3.18
N MET A 154 -10.97 6.29 3.02
CA MET A 154 -9.83 5.77 3.80
C MET A 154 -8.50 6.39 3.37
N THR A 155 -8.43 6.95 2.17
CA THR A 155 -7.30 7.74 1.66
C THR A 155 -7.79 9.11 1.19
N HIS A 156 -6.86 10.06 1.08
CA HIS A 156 -7.17 11.37 0.50
C HIS A 156 -6.80 11.49 -0.98
N ASP A 157 -5.92 10.62 -1.49
CA ASP A 157 -5.39 10.67 -2.86
C ASP A 157 -5.30 9.30 -3.55
N GLY A 158 -5.95 8.28 -2.98
CA GLY A 158 -5.93 6.90 -3.44
C GLY A 158 -4.80 6.03 -2.88
N LEU A 159 -3.81 6.62 -2.20
CA LEU A 159 -2.69 5.90 -1.57
C LEU A 159 -2.52 6.25 -0.09
N HIS A 160 -2.42 7.53 0.24
CA HIS A 160 -2.05 7.99 1.56
C HIS A 160 -3.29 8.04 2.47
N PRO A 161 -3.25 7.40 3.65
CA PRO A 161 -4.40 7.34 4.54
C PRO A 161 -4.89 8.72 4.97
N SER A 162 -6.21 8.91 4.96
CA SER A 162 -6.87 10.04 5.62
C SER A 162 -6.84 9.85 7.15
N ASP A 163 -7.37 10.80 7.92
CA ASP A 163 -7.58 10.60 9.36
C ASP A 163 -8.37 9.33 9.67
N LYS A 164 -9.41 9.06 8.86
CA LYS A 164 -10.23 7.84 8.98
C LYS A 164 -9.40 6.58 8.70
N GLY A 165 -8.59 6.59 7.65
CA GLY A 165 -7.70 5.47 7.31
C GLY A 165 -6.63 5.25 8.39
N ASN A 166 -5.99 6.31 8.87
CA ASN A 166 -5.01 6.26 9.95
C ASN A 166 -5.61 5.71 11.25
N ALA A 167 -6.83 6.12 11.60
CA ALA A 167 -7.54 5.56 12.77
C ALA A 167 -7.78 4.04 12.64
N MET A 168 -8.13 3.56 11.44
CA MET A 168 -8.31 2.13 11.16
C MET A 168 -7.00 1.34 11.21
N ILE A 169 -5.91 1.92 10.69
CA ILE A 169 -4.57 1.33 10.78
C ILE A 169 -4.12 1.27 12.24
N ALA A 170 -4.25 2.37 12.99
CA ALA A 170 -3.91 2.44 14.40
C ALA A 170 -4.68 1.40 15.24
N LYS A 171 -5.99 1.22 14.99
CA LYS A 171 -6.79 0.17 15.63
C LYS A 171 -6.22 -1.23 15.39
N SER A 172 -5.76 -1.51 14.16
CA SER A 172 -5.14 -2.79 13.79
C SER A 172 -3.80 -3.00 14.51
N ILE A 173 -2.99 -1.95 14.62
CA ILE A 173 -1.70 -1.99 15.33
C ILE A 173 -1.90 -2.20 16.84
N VAL A 174 -2.79 -1.42 17.46
CA VAL A 174 -3.11 -1.53 18.90
C VAL A 174 -3.58 -2.94 19.26
N LYS A 175 -4.35 -3.59 18.37
CA LYS A 175 -4.77 -4.99 18.57
C LYS A 175 -3.56 -5.91 18.72
N ILE A 176 -2.53 -5.77 17.88
CA ILE A 176 -1.30 -6.56 17.98
C ILE A 176 -0.49 -6.18 19.22
N PHE A 177 -0.37 -4.89 19.54
CA PHE A 177 0.37 -4.44 20.73
C PHE A 177 -0.20 -5.04 22.03
N LYS A 178 -1.52 -5.14 22.16
CA LYS A 178 -2.15 -5.83 23.30
C LYS A 178 -1.76 -7.30 23.41
N THR A 179 -1.63 -8.01 22.28
CA THR A 179 -1.16 -9.42 22.30
C THR A 179 0.29 -9.56 22.73
N LEU A 180 1.06 -8.48 22.60
CA LEU A 180 2.45 -8.39 23.04
C LEU A 180 2.56 -7.92 24.50
N GLY A 181 1.46 -7.59 25.19
CA GLY A 181 1.49 -7.11 26.57
C GLY A 181 1.90 -5.64 26.72
N PHE A 182 1.49 -4.80 25.76
CA PHE A 182 1.46 -3.34 25.91
C PHE A 182 0.05 -2.86 26.25
#